data_AF-A0A8M1HDQ6-F1
#
_entry.id   AF-A0A8M1HDQ6-F1
#
_cell.length_a   1.000
_cell.length_b   1.000
_cell.length_c   1.000
_cell.angle_alpha   90.00
_cell.angle_beta   90.00
_cell.angle_gamma   90.00
#
_symmetry.space_group_name_H-M   'P 1'
#
loop_
_entity.id
_entity.type
_entity.pdbx_description
1 polymer ?
#
loop_
_entity_poly.entity_id
_entity_poly.type
_entity_poly.pdbx_seq_one_letter_code
_entity_poly.pdbx_strand_id
1 'polypeptide(L)'
;MMNSLLSPKQQRAICSQLGRVKLQLLYKASVHGFTGAAFHQRCDNQGPTVSVGFNATGHVFGGYTRQGFSQSGQYVCDDQAFVFTFHGENLLKYPVTTPAYAVRMNVNSGPYFGEALILMYKSKARVYSGPGNYYTFNAEDMHGNNLKLTECEVYQVQESTELEKEWRTTIWDSQKRKELMDSIQVYKPIISFVSQVRVLLIGPVGAGKSSFFNSVNSVFRGHVTSQAIAGCSQLAGLTKQFRTYSIKAGREGKPLPIILCDTMGLEESTGAGLDTDDINSILKGHVPDRYQFNPSAPLHSEAHNYQTSPELKDEIHCVTYVIDAFKMSIMTQTLEEKLNDIRTTVDLMGIPQLVLLTKVDEACPLVKENVRKVYKSIYIKEMVQEVSERLNLPLSCVVPVKNYSEELELNPDCDILLLSAVTQMLRFADNYFDELSDKLGKISMKKYWCNI
;
A
#
# COMPACT_ATOMS: atom_id res chain seq x y z
N MET A 1 16.67 32.53 3.19
CA MET A 1 15.93 31.27 2.96
C MET A 1 16.36 30.25 3.99
N MET A 2 15.41 29.48 4.55
CA MET A 2 15.66 28.50 5.61
C MET A 2 16.12 27.16 5.01
N ASN A 3 17.27 27.17 4.34
CA ASN A 3 17.82 25.97 3.72
C ASN A 3 18.76 25.25 4.69
N SER A 4 18.60 23.93 4.77
CA SER A 4 19.45 23.04 5.55
C SER A 4 20.90 23.05 5.04
N LEU A 5 21.87 23.01 5.96
CA LEU A 5 23.29 22.78 5.65
C LEU A 5 23.66 21.29 5.63
N LEU A 6 22.80 20.42 6.17
CA LEU A 6 22.96 18.98 5.97
C LEU A 6 22.81 18.64 4.49
N SER A 7 23.79 17.93 3.95
CA SER A 7 23.64 17.35 2.60
C SER A 7 22.52 16.29 2.58
N PRO A 8 21.90 16.03 1.41
CA PRO A 8 20.91 14.96 1.27
C PRO A 8 21.42 13.57 1.69
N LYS A 9 22.74 13.34 1.62
CA LYS A 9 23.34 12.08 2.08
C LYS A 9 23.45 12.01 3.60
N GLN A 10 23.86 13.09 4.26
CA GLN A 10 23.88 13.16 5.72
C GLN A 10 22.47 13.06 6.31
N GLN A 11 21.47 13.72 5.69
CA GLN A 11 20.07 13.57 6.09
C GLN A 11 19.63 12.10 6.00
N ARG A 12 19.92 11.42 4.88
CA ARG A 12 19.61 9.99 4.73
C ARG A 12 20.32 9.10 5.75
N ALA A 13 21.59 9.40 6.07
CA ALA A 13 22.34 8.66 7.08
C ALA A 13 21.74 8.85 8.50
N ILE A 14 21.22 10.03 8.83
CA ILE A 14 20.48 10.24 10.08
C ILE A 14 19.15 9.49 10.04
N CYS A 15 18.37 9.60 8.97
CA CYS A 15 17.08 8.92 8.87
C CYS A 15 17.23 7.39 8.97
N SER A 16 18.20 6.78 8.27
CA SER A 16 18.43 5.32 8.33
C SER A 16 18.72 4.81 9.75
N GLN A 17 19.22 5.69 10.60
CA GLN A 17 19.56 5.43 11.99
C GLN A 17 18.37 5.59 12.95
N LEU A 18 17.28 6.21 12.49
CA LEU A 18 16.06 6.49 13.24
C LEU A 18 14.84 5.73 12.68
N GLY A 19 15.03 4.96 11.61
CA GLY A 19 13.97 4.23 10.93
C GLY A 19 13.33 5.02 9.80
N ARG A 20 12.01 4.92 9.65
CA ARG A 20 11.28 5.52 8.54
C ARG A 20 10.80 6.92 8.93
N VAL A 21 11.72 7.88 8.88
CA VAL A 21 11.46 9.26 9.32
C VAL A 21 11.90 10.29 8.29
N LYS A 22 11.32 11.48 8.37
CA LYS A 22 11.76 12.69 7.66
C LYS A 22 12.15 13.76 8.67
N LEU A 23 13.10 14.63 8.29
CA LEU A 23 13.58 15.72 9.11
C LEU A 23 12.95 17.04 8.64
N GLN A 24 12.21 17.70 9.52
CA GLN A 24 11.68 19.04 9.27
C GLN A 24 12.50 20.07 10.05
N LEU A 25 13.16 20.99 9.34
CA LEU A 25 13.98 22.05 9.96
C LEU A 25 13.09 23.02 10.77
N LEU A 26 13.29 23.06 12.08
CA LEU A 26 12.59 23.97 13.01
C LEU A 26 13.39 25.24 13.26
N TYR A 27 14.71 25.09 13.37
CA TYR A 27 15.60 26.15 13.83
C TYR A 27 16.92 26.12 13.09
N LYS A 28 17.41 27.31 12.73
CA LYS A 28 18.73 27.56 12.14
C LYS A 28 19.32 28.80 12.80
N ALA A 29 20.46 28.68 13.47
CA ALA A 29 21.02 29.75 14.30
C ALA A 29 21.45 30.98 13.50
N SER A 30 21.93 30.82 12.26
CA SER A 30 22.23 31.95 11.37
C SER A 30 21.00 32.78 10.98
N VAL A 31 19.79 32.20 11.03
CA VAL A 31 18.53 32.89 10.72
C VAL A 31 17.86 33.42 11.99
N HIS A 32 17.91 32.66 13.08
CA HIS A 32 17.15 32.95 14.31
C HIS A 32 18.00 33.53 15.45
N GLY A 33 19.31 33.48 15.36
CA GLY A 33 20.26 33.94 16.37
C GLY A 33 20.74 32.83 17.30
N PHE A 34 22.02 32.87 17.69
CA PHE A 34 22.73 31.86 18.51
C PHE A 34 22.41 31.93 20.01
N THR A 35 21.16 32.19 20.39
CA THR A 35 20.73 32.34 21.79
C THR A 35 19.83 31.18 22.22
N GLY A 36 19.90 30.81 23.51
CA GLY A 36 18.99 29.81 24.08
C GLY A 36 17.53 30.22 23.93
N ALA A 37 17.21 31.51 24.12
CA ALA A 37 15.87 32.05 23.93
C ALA A 37 15.32 31.82 22.50
N ALA A 38 16.12 32.05 21.46
CA ALA A 38 15.71 31.84 20.08
C ALA A 38 15.49 30.34 19.75
N PHE A 39 16.29 29.47 20.36
CA PHE A 39 16.12 28.02 20.27
C PHE A 39 14.81 27.58 20.95
N HIS A 40 14.61 27.93 22.22
CA HIS A 40 13.45 27.52 23.00
C HIS A 40 12.13 28.02 22.41
N GLN A 41 12.11 29.23 21.86
CA GLN A 41 10.93 29.77 21.18
C GLN A 41 10.42 28.87 20.04
N ARG A 42 11.29 28.06 19.43
CA ARG A 42 10.97 27.26 18.23
C ARG A 42 10.99 25.76 18.46
N CYS A 43 11.81 25.28 19.38
CA CYS A 43 12.08 23.85 19.56
C CYS A 43 11.41 23.24 20.79
N ASP A 44 10.92 24.05 21.73
CA ASP A 44 10.26 23.51 22.92
C ASP A 44 9.00 22.73 22.55
N ASN A 45 8.82 21.56 23.17
CA ASN A 45 7.73 20.62 22.93
C ASN A 45 7.62 20.09 21.49
N GLN A 46 8.67 20.21 20.67
CA GLN A 46 8.69 19.70 19.29
C GLN A 46 9.36 18.33 19.13
N GLY A 47 9.57 17.58 20.22
CA GLY A 47 10.21 16.26 20.20
C GLY A 47 9.41 15.21 19.41
N PRO A 48 10.05 14.15 18.87
CA PRO A 48 11.50 13.89 18.85
C PRO A 48 12.29 14.86 17.96
N THR A 49 13.57 15.10 18.30
CA THR A 49 14.42 16.04 17.54
C THR A 49 15.81 15.51 17.22
N VAL A 50 16.37 15.98 16.11
CA VAL A 50 17.80 15.89 15.77
C VAL A 50 18.39 17.29 15.80
N SER A 51 19.45 17.46 16.58
CA SER A 51 20.19 18.72 16.71
C SER A 51 21.57 18.56 16.08
N VAL A 52 21.98 19.50 15.24
CA VAL A 52 23.22 19.45 14.45
C VAL A 52 24.01 20.75 14.63
N GLY A 53 25.29 20.61 14.94
CA GLY A 53 26.28 21.67 14.98
C GLY A 53 27.29 21.53 13.85
N PHE A 54 27.74 22.67 13.34
CA PHE A 54 28.76 22.77 12.30
C PHE A 54 29.89 23.67 12.78
N ASN A 55 31.14 23.33 12.49
CA ASN A 55 32.28 24.20 12.79
C ASN A 55 33.12 24.53 11.56
N ALA A 56 34.06 25.48 11.72
CA ALA A 56 34.89 25.98 10.63
C ALA A 56 35.93 24.95 10.12
N THR A 57 36.16 23.86 10.86
CA THR A 57 37.03 22.75 10.44
C THR A 57 36.27 21.67 9.66
N GLY A 58 35.01 21.93 9.29
CA GLY A 58 34.20 21.04 8.45
C GLY A 58 33.54 19.87 9.19
N HIS A 59 33.60 19.83 10.52
CA HIS A 59 32.94 18.77 11.28
C HIS A 59 31.44 19.05 11.39
N VAL A 60 30.66 17.98 11.27
CA VAL A 60 29.21 17.97 11.43
C VAL A 60 28.86 16.96 12.50
N PHE A 61 28.32 17.43 13.62
CA PHE A 61 28.11 16.64 14.81
C PHE A 61 26.83 17.06 15.53
N GLY A 62 26.35 16.27 16.48
CA GLY A 62 25.05 16.55 17.06
C GLY A 62 24.52 15.48 17.98
N GLY A 63 23.21 15.50 18.19
CA GLY A 63 22.52 14.47 18.96
C GLY A 63 21.06 14.33 18.60
N TYR A 64 20.51 13.19 18.94
CA TYR A 64 19.11 12.82 18.80
C TYR A 64 18.50 12.55 20.17
N THR A 65 17.24 12.97 20.35
CA THR A 65 16.42 12.59 21.51
C THR A 65 14.95 12.46 21.13
N ARG A 66 14.25 11.52 21.76
CA ARG A 66 12.80 11.36 21.73
C ARG A 66 12.07 12.45 22.50
N GLN A 67 12.76 13.13 23.41
CA GLN A 67 12.16 14.08 24.33
C GLN A 67 11.94 15.44 23.66
N GLY A 68 10.83 16.08 24.00
CA GLY A 68 10.63 17.49 23.71
C GLY A 68 11.52 18.34 24.60
N PHE A 69 12.18 19.35 24.03
CA PHE A 69 12.90 20.32 24.84
C PHE A 69 11.94 21.15 25.69
N SER A 70 12.42 21.60 26.84
CA SER A 70 11.74 22.51 27.74
C SER A 70 12.76 23.32 28.54
N GLN A 71 12.27 24.17 29.44
CA GLN A 71 13.10 25.06 30.26
C GLN A 71 13.00 24.70 31.76
N SER A 72 12.70 23.44 32.09
CA SER A 72 12.46 23.00 33.48
C SER A 72 13.70 22.99 34.38
N GLY A 73 14.90 23.07 33.81
CA GLY A 73 16.17 22.92 34.50
C GLY A 73 16.55 21.49 34.86
N GLN A 74 15.64 20.52 34.66
CA GLN A 74 15.81 19.13 35.05
C GLN A 74 16.50 18.29 33.98
N TYR A 75 17.03 17.14 34.40
CA TYR A 75 17.37 16.07 33.48
C TYR A 75 16.12 15.29 33.07
N VAL A 76 16.12 14.80 31.83
CA VAL A 76 15.04 13.98 31.28
C VAL A 76 15.61 12.67 30.79
N CYS A 77 14.90 11.60 31.13
CA CYS A 77 15.26 10.24 30.76
C CYS A 77 14.99 9.99 29.28
N ASP A 78 15.97 9.44 28.56
CA ASP A 78 15.80 8.93 27.19
C ASP A 78 16.81 7.82 26.96
N ASP A 79 16.34 6.59 26.82
CA ASP A 79 17.15 5.40 26.60
C ASP A 79 17.54 5.20 25.12
N GLN A 80 16.93 5.98 24.21
CA GLN A 80 17.22 5.94 22.78
C GLN A 80 18.03 7.17 22.32
N ALA A 81 18.43 8.04 23.25
CA ALA A 81 19.26 9.19 22.94
C ALA A 81 20.67 8.77 22.53
N PHE A 82 21.23 9.50 21.57
CA PHE A 82 22.62 9.34 21.16
C PHE A 82 23.19 10.66 20.66
N VAL A 83 24.50 10.84 20.80
CA VAL A 83 25.25 11.88 20.09
C VAL A 83 25.95 11.27 18.88
N PHE A 84 26.29 12.08 17.89
CA PHE A 84 26.91 11.59 16.66
C PHE A 84 27.88 12.61 16.06
N THR A 85 28.79 12.11 15.23
CA THR A 85 29.63 12.89 14.31
C THR A 85 29.63 12.25 12.93
N PHE A 86 29.95 13.04 11.90
CA PHE A 86 30.15 12.56 10.54
C PHE A 86 31.63 12.45 10.19
N HIS A 87 32.05 11.28 9.74
CA HIS A 87 33.33 11.08 9.06
C HIS A 87 33.05 10.93 7.57
N GLY A 88 33.18 12.05 6.83
CA GLY A 88 32.67 12.15 5.47
C GLY A 88 31.14 12.00 5.44
N GLU A 89 30.64 10.92 4.83
CA GLU A 89 29.21 10.62 4.72
C GLU A 89 28.73 9.60 5.76
N ASN A 90 29.65 9.01 6.54
CA ASN A 90 29.35 8.00 7.53
C ASN A 90 29.01 8.63 8.88
N LEU A 91 27.86 8.26 9.44
CA LEU A 91 27.41 8.70 10.76
C LEU A 91 27.95 7.74 11.83
N LEU A 92 28.79 8.26 12.73
CA LEU A 92 29.27 7.56 13.91
C LEU A 92 28.39 7.91 15.10
N LYS A 93 27.77 6.89 15.72
CA LYS A 93 26.88 7.05 16.87
C LYS A 93 27.57 6.74 18.19
N TYR A 94 27.25 7.52 19.21
CA TYR A 94 27.63 7.28 20.59
C TYR A 94 26.35 7.28 21.44
N PRO A 95 25.83 6.11 21.82
CA PRO A 95 24.61 6.01 22.61
C PRO A 95 24.79 6.57 24.01
N VAL A 96 23.69 7.00 24.62
CA VAL A 96 23.67 7.40 26.02
C VAL A 96 24.08 6.23 26.93
N THR A 97 24.96 6.50 27.90
CA THR A 97 25.40 5.50 28.89
C THR A 97 24.59 5.54 30.18
N THR A 98 23.93 6.67 30.47
CA THR A 98 23.06 6.83 31.64
C THR A 98 21.75 7.52 31.24
N PRO A 99 20.72 6.76 30.84
CA PRO A 99 19.48 7.30 30.28
C PRO A 99 18.81 8.39 31.11
N ALA A 100 18.84 8.28 32.45
CA ALA A 100 18.24 9.26 33.37
C ALA A 100 18.82 10.69 33.23
N TYR A 101 20.02 10.82 32.65
CA TYR A 101 20.71 12.08 32.42
C TYR A 101 20.92 12.36 30.92
N ALA A 102 20.10 11.77 30.04
CA ALA A 102 20.29 11.86 28.59
C ALA A 102 20.25 13.30 28.06
N VAL A 103 19.32 14.12 28.55
CA VAL A 103 19.11 15.51 28.10
C VAL A 103 18.87 16.40 29.32
N ARG A 104 19.42 17.63 29.31
CA ARG A 104 19.19 18.64 30.34
C ARG A 104 18.37 19.81 29.78
N MET A 105 17.31 20.19 30.49
CA MET A 105 16.35 21.22 30.03
C MET A 105 16.81 22.63 30.45
N ASN A 106 17.89 23.13 29.85
CA ASN A 106 18.55 24.38 30.27
C ASN A 106 18.07 25.63 29.52
N VAL A 107 17.48 26.59 30.24
CA VAL A 107 16.97 27.87 29.70
C VAL A 107 17.97 28.73 28.92
N ASN A 108 19.26 28.63 29.21
CA ASN A 108 20.29 29.55 28.69
C ASN A 108 21.15 28.95 27.57
N SER A 109 20.81 27.75 27.10
CA SER A 109 21.59 27.03 26.09
C SER A 109 20.68 26.45 25.02
N GLY A 110 21.28 25.97 23.92
CA GLY A 110 20.57 25.18 22.94
C GLY A 110 20.41 23.71 23.38
N PRO A 111 20.38 22.78 22.41
CA PRO A 111 20.39 21.35 22.67
C PRO A 111 21.50 20.93 23.65
N TYR A 112 21.13 20.22 24.71
CA TYR A 112 21.98 19.94 25.85
C TYR A 112 21.94 18.44 26.17
N PHE A 113 22.87 17.68 25.59
CA PHE A 113 22.94 16.23 25.72
C PHE A 113 23.82 15.86 26.93
N GLY A 114 23.15 15.46 28.01
CA GLY A 114 23.74 15.21 29.32
C GLY A 114 24.53 16.41 29.81
N GLU A 115 25.82 16.22 30.05
CA GLU A 115 26.83 17.26 30.29
C GLU A 115 28.02 17.00 29.35
N ALA A 116 27.76 16.31 28.23
CA ALA A 116 28.79 15.83 27.33
C ALA A 116 28.89 16.69 26.07
N LEU A 117 27.76 17.08 25.49
CA LEU A 117 27.71 17.91 24.28
C LEU A 117 26.59 18.93 24.40
N ILE A 118 26.96 20.22 24.42
CA ILE A 118 26.00 21.32 24.50
C ILE A 118 26.22 22.25 23.32
N LEU A 119 25.20 22.37 22.48
CA LEU A 119 25.19 23.33 21.38
C LEU A 119 24.70 24.69 21.89
N MET A 120 25.32 25.75 21.39
CA MET A 120 25.02 27.13 21.77
C MET A 120 25.16 27.41 23.27
N TYR A 121 26.26 26.95 23.86
CA TYR A 121 26.47 26.97 25.31
C TYR A 121 26.53 28.39 25.90
N LYS A 122 25.63 28.67 26.85
CA LYS A 122 25.41 30.00 27.46
C LYS A 122 25.04 31.07 26.42
N SER A 123 24.17 30.72 25.46
CA SER A 123 23.64 31.64 24.44
C SER A 123 24.74 32.29 23.59
N LYS A 124 25.75 31.50 23.21
CA LYS A 124 26.87 31.92 22.37
C LYS A 124 27.08 30.90 21.26
N ALA A 125 27.66 31.33 20.13
CA ALA A 125 28.07 30.48 19.02
C ALA A 125 29.29 29.60 19.37
N ARG A 126 29.13 28.73 20.38
CA ARG A 126 30.16 27.82 20.88
C ARG A 126 29.53 26.54 21.40
N VAL A 127 30.34 25.49 21.42
CA VAL A 127 30.04 24.19 21.97
C VAL A 127 30.70 24.07 23.33
N TYR A 128 30.04 23.38 24.25
CA TYR A 128 30.72 22.80 25.41
C TYR A 128 30.84 21.28 25.19
N SER A 129 32.01 20.74 25.49
CA SER A 129 32.34 19.33 25.31
C SER A 129 32.96 18.78 26.59
N GLY A 130 32.35 17.74 27.14
CA GLY A 130 32.77 17.05 28.37
C GLY A 130 32.45 15.55 28.31
N PRO A 131 32.98 14.80 27.34
CA PRO A 131 32.68 13.38 27.19
C PRO A 131 33.14 12.57 28.41
N GLY A 132 32.44 11.46 28.68
CA GLY A 132 32.81 10.45 29.68
C GLY A 132 31.67 10.07 30.64
N ASN A 133 30.94 11.03 31.18
CA ASN A 133 29.93 10.76 32.22
C ASN A 133 28.66 10.08 31.65
N TYR A 134 28.04 10.69 30.64
CA TYR A 134 26.74 10.25 30.11
C TYR A 134 26.77 9.88 28.63
N TYR A 135 27.81 10.31 27.92
CA TYR A 135 28.12 9.95 26.55
C TYR A 135 29.64 9.87 26.43
N THR A 136 30.14 8.81 25.80
CA THR A 136 31.58 8.57 25.63
C THR A 136 31.94 8.69 24.16
N PHE A 137 32.74 9.69 23.82
CA PHE A 137 33.26 9.93 22.47
C PHE A 137 34.63 10.60 22.53
N ASN A 138 35.40 10.50 21.45
CA ASN A 138 36.64 11.23 21.30
C ASN A 138 36.34 12.66 20.80
N ALA A 139 36.88 13.69 21.46
CA ALA A 139 36.62 15.10 21.15
C ALA A 139 37.24 15.56 19.81
N GLU A 140 38.35 14.95 19.40
CA GLU A 140 38.97 15.16 18.10
C GLU A 140 38.08 14.61 16.98
N ASP A 141 37.57 13.40 17.12
CA ASP A 141 36.63 12.81 16.13
C ASP A 141 35.29 13.56 16.10
N MET A 142 34.78 13.96 17.27
CA MET A 142 33.48 14.63 17.38
C MET A 142 33.47 16.00 16.72
N HIS A 143 34.49 16.83 16.96
CA HIS A 143 34.47 18.22 16.54
C HIS A 143 35.86 18.80 16.24
N GLY A 144 36.88 17.96 16.00
CA GLY A 144 38.23 18.38 15.65
C GLY A 144 38.89 19.25 16.71
N ASN A 145 38.55 19.06 17.99
CA ASN A 145 38.92 19.95 19.10
C ASN A 145 38.54 21.43 18.89
N ASN A 146 37.64 21.72 17.95
CA ASN A 146 37.17 23.07 17.63
C ASN A 146 35.74 23.28 18.14
N LEU A 147 35.65 23.96 19.27
CA LEU A 147 34.39 24.27 19.95
C LEU A 147 33.69 25.53 19.40
N LYS A 148 34.24 26.20 18.38
CA LYS A 148 33.59 27.37 17.79
C LYS A 148 32.50 26.90 16.82
N LEU A 149 31.26 27.28 17.12
CA LEU A 149 30.12 26.90 16.30
C LEU A 149 29.93 27.92 15.17
N THR A 150 29.82 27.42 13.95
CA THR A 150 29.49 28.24 12.76
C THR A 150 28.00 28.17 12.43
N GLU A 151 27.32 27.09 12.80
CA GLU A 151 25.88 26.94 12.66
C GLU A 151 25.34 25.94 13.68
N CYS A 152 24.08 26.15 14.10
CA CYS A 152 23.26 25.12 14.75
C CYS A 152 21.94 24.96 14.00
N GLU A 153 21.58 23.73 13.65
CA GLU A 153 20.29 23.37 13.06
C GLU A 153 19.56 22.36 13.95
N VAL A 154 18.25 22.53 14.11
CA VAL A 154 17.42 21.58 14.87
C VAL A 154 16.24 21.17 14.01
N TYR A 155 16.02 19.87 13.92
CA TYR A 155 15.02 19.22 13.10
C TYR A 155 14.03 18.48 13.98
N GLN A 156 12.75 18.62 13.69
CA GLN A 156 11.74 17.68 14.17
C GLN A 156 11.86 16.38 13.36
N VAL A 157 11.80 15.25 14.06
CA VAL A 157 11.71 13.94 13.43
C VAL A 157 10.25 13.57 13.31
N GLN A 158 9.77 13.42 12.07
CA GLN A 158 8.40 12.99 11.78
C GLN A 158 8.43 11.62 11.13
N GLU A 159 7.48 10.75 11.48
CA GLU A 159 7.31 9.49 10.76
C GLU A 159 7.05 9.77 9.28
N SER A 160 7.74 9.02 8.41
CA SER A 160 7.49 9.05 6.98
C SER A 160 6.42 8.03 6.66
N THR A 161 5.30 8.49 6.12
CA THR A 161 4.21 7.63 5.62
C THR A 161 4.26 7.46 4.10
N GLU A 162 5.11 8.23 3.42
CA GLU A 162 5.28 8.26 1.97
C GLU A 162 6.71 7.85 1.59
N LEU A 163 6.85 7.09 0.51
CA LEU A 163 8.13 6.76 -0.11
C LEU A 163 8.57 7.87 -1.06
N GLU A 164 9.87 8.10 -1.13
CA GLU A 164 10.47 9.05 -2.08
C GLU A 164 10.16 8.68 -3.54
N LYS A 165 10.19 7.38 -3.85
CA LYS A 165 9.87 6.82 -5.17
C LYS A 165 8.73 5.81 -5.06
N GLU A 166 7.82 5.88 -6.02
CA GLU A 166 6.73 4.91 -6.13
C GLU A 166 7.26 3.48 -6.38
N TRP A 167 6.65 2.46 -5.75
CA TRP A 167 7.07 1.06 -5.97
C TRP A 167 6.46 0.42 -7.21
N ARG A 168 5.48 1.08 -7.84
CA ARG A 168 4.98 0.77 -9.18
C ARG A 168 4.72 2.05 -9.94
N THR A 169 5.25 2.12 -11.15
CA THR A 169 5.14 3.32 -11.97
C THR A 169 3.73 3.43 -12.55
N THR A 170 3.07 4.56 -12.27
CA THR A 170 1.74 4.87 -12.84
C THR A 170 1.76 6.26 -13.48
N ILE A 171 1.27 6.33 -14.72
CA ILE A 171 1.14 7.59 -15.44
C ILE A 171 -0.26 8.13 -15.19
N TRP A 172 -0.37 9.32 -14.59
CA TRP A 172 -1.62 9.92 -14.12
C TRP A 172 -2.10 11.05 -15.03
N ASP A 173 -2.41 10.73 -16.28
CA ASP A 173 -2.90 11.69 -17.26
C ASP A 173 -4.08 11.16 -18.10
N SER A 174 -4.76 12.08 -18.77
CA SER A 174 -5.94 11.78 -19.60
C SER A 174 -5.62 10.91 -20.81
N GLN A 175 -4.39 11.01 -21.34
CA GLN A 175 -3.96 10.22 -22.49
C GLN A 175 -3.81 8.75 -22.09
N LYS A 176 -3.18 8.48 -20.95
CA LYS A 176 -3.06 7.13 -20.40
C LYS A 176 -4.41 6.51 -20.09
N ARG A 177 -5.33 7.28 -19.50
CA ARG A 177 -6.72 6.84 -19.27
C ARG A 177 -7.37 6.41 -20.58
N LYS A 178 -7.27 7.23 -21.62
CA LYS A 178 -7.83 6.93 -22.95
C LYS A 178 -7.18 5.68 -23.56
N GLU A 179 -5.86 5.56 -23.51
CA GLU A 179 -5.13 4.39 -23.99
C GLU A 179 -5.60 3.09 -23.32
N LEU A 180 -5.82 3.11 -22.00
CA LEU A 180 -6.33 1.96 -21.28
C LEU A 180 -7.76 1.61 -21.74
N MET A 181 -8.65 2.60 -21.85
CA MET A 181 -10.01 2.40 -22.35
C MET A 181 -10.03 1.83 -23.77
N ASP A 182 -9.20 2.36 -24.67
CA ASP A 182 -9.10 1.91 -26.06
C ASP A 182 -8.52 0.49 -26.14
N SER A 183 -7.51 0.18 -25.32
CA SER A 183 -6.91 -1.16 -25.26
C SER A 183 -7.91 -2.24 -24.83
N ILE A 184 -8.76 -1.94 -23.83
CA ILE A 184 -9.80 -2.85 -23.37
C ILE A 184 -10.89 -3.03 -24.44
N GLN A 185 -11.25 -1.97 -25.16
CA GLN A 185 -12.27 -2.05 -26.22
C GLN A 185 -11.83 -2.84 -27.45
N VAL A 186 -10.55 -2.77 -27.81
CA VAL A 186 -9.99 -3.44 -28.99
C VAL A 186 -9.49 -4.86 -28.69
N TYR A 187 -9.31 -5.20 -27.42
CA TYR A 187 -8.87 -6.52 -26.99
C TYR A 187 -9.76 -7.64 -27.57
N LYS A 188 -9.11 -8.74 -27.97
CA LYS A 188 -9.76 -9.96 -28.44
C LYS A 188 -9.01 -11.15 -27.86
N PRO A 189 -9.72 -12.14 -27.28
CA PRO A 189 -9.09 -13.39 -26.85
C PRO A 189 -8.33 -14.05 -27.99
N ILE A 190 -7.22 -14.71 -27.66
CA ILE A 190 -6.37 -15.42 -28.61
C ILE A 190 -7.14 -16.55 -29.32
N ILE A 191 -8.09 -17.17 -28.61
CA ILE A 191 -8.92 -18.26 -29.12
C ILE A 191 -10.20 -17.70 -29.74
N SER A 192 -10.44 -18.01 -31.02
CA SER A 192 -11.57 -17.50 -31.80
C SER A 192 -12.95 -17.94 -31.31
N PHE A 193 -13.03 -19.00 -30.50
CA PHE A 193 -14.28 -19.53 -29.95
C PHE A 193 -14.81 -18.73 -28.74
N VAL A 194 -13.99 -17.86 -28.15
CA VAL A 194 -14.37 -17.05 -26.99
C VAL A 194 -14.36 -15.58 -27.39
N SER A 195 -15.53 -14.93 -27.33
CA SER A 195 -15.67 -13.50 -27.65
C SER A 195 -15.54 -12.57 -26.44
N GLN A 196 -15.75 -13.09 -25.23
CA GLN A 196 -15.66 -12.34 -23.98
C GLN A 196 -14.99 -13.18 -22.89
N VAL A 197 -14.06 -12.58 -22.17
CA VAL A 197 -13.39 -13.17 -21.01
C VAL A 197 -14.32 -13.11 -19.79
N ARG A 198 -14.51 -14.21 -19.06
CA ARG A 198 -15.26 -14.24 -17.81
C ARG A 198 -14.29 -14.21 -16.64
N VAL A 199 -14.45 -13.19 -15.79
CA VAL A 199 -13.66 -13.01 -14.58
C VAL A 199 -14.55 -13.18 -13.36
N LEU A 200 -14.23 -14.14 -12.51
CA LEU A 200 -14.99 -14.42 -11.29
C LEU A 200 -14.48 -13.57 -10.13
N LEU A 201 -15.36 -12.79 -9.52
CA LEU A 201 -15.07 -12.01 -8.32
C LEU A 201 -15.45 -12.83 -7.08
N ILE A 202 -14.46 -13.17 -6.25
CA ILE A 202 -14.65 -13.93 -4.99
C ILE A 202 -14.13 -13.09 -3.84
N GLY A 203 -14.78 -13.13 -2.68
CA GLY A 203 -14.28 -12.47 -1.49
C GLY A 203 -15.32 -12.28 -0.40
N PRO A 204 -14.92 -11.77 0.76
CA PRO A 204 -15.81 -11.61 1.90
C PRO A 204 -17.00 -10.67 1.64
N VAL A 205 -18.03 -10.77 2.47
CA VAL A 205 -19.14 -9.80 2.44
C VAL A 205 -18.61 -8.38 2.69
N GLY A 206 -19.04 -7.43 1.87
CA GLY A 206 -18.63 -6.03 2.00
C GLY A 206 -17.23 -5.69 1.46
N ALA A 207 -16.51 -6.66 0.87
CA ALA A 207 -15.19 -6.41 0.29
C ALA A 207 -15.20 -5.56 -1.00
N GLY A 208 -16.37 -5.30 -1.57
CA GLY A 208 -16.51 -4.40 -2.73
C GLY A 208 -16.57 -5.08 -4.09
N LYS A 209 -16.96 -6.36 -4.17
CA LYS A 209 -17.15 -7.11 -5.44
C LYS A 209 -18.13 -6.40 -6.40
N SER A 210 -19.37 -6.21 -5.95
CA SER A 210 -20.42 -5.53 -6.73
C SER A 210 -20.09 -4.05 -7.00
N SER A 211 -19.43 -3.38 -6.04
CA SER A 211 -18.96 -1.99 -6.19
C SER A 211 -17.85 -1.87 -7.23
N PHE A 212 -16.94 -2.83 -7.34
CA PHE A 212 -15.93 -2.86 -8.38
C PHE A 212 -16.56 -2.95 -9.78
N PHE A 213 -17.52 -3.86 -9.98
CA PHE A 213 -18.27 -3.92 -11.24
C PHE A 213 -18.94 -2.58 -11.57
N ASN A 214 -19.68 -2.00 -10.62
CA ASN A 214 -20.35 -0.71 -10.80
C ASN A 214 -19.33 0.37 -11.18
N SER A 215 -18.15 0.37 -10.56
CA SER A 215 -17.10 1.33 -10.83
C SER A 215 -16.56 1.22 -12.25
N VAL A 216 -16.20 0.01 -12.68
CA VAL A 216 -15.73 -0.23 -14.06
C VAL A 216 -16.83 0.15 -15.07
N ASN A 217 -18.07 -0.27 -14.83
CA ASN A 217 -19.20 0.08 -15.69
C ASN A 217 -19.43 1.60 -15.77
N SER A 218 -19.20 2.32 -14.67
CA SER A 218 -19.30 3.78 -14.61
C SER A 218 -18.28 4.46 -15.52
N VAL A 219 -17.03 3.97 -15.54
CA VAL A 219 -15.96 4.52 -16.41
C VAL A 219 -16.37 4.46 -17.88
N PHE A 220 -16.91 3.31 -18.33
CA PHE A 220 -17.31 3.14 -19.73
C PHE A 220 -18.65 3.82 -20.06
N ARG A 221 -19.54 4.01 -19.09
CA ARG A 221 -20.80 4.76 -19.28
C ARG A 221 -20.63 6.27 -19.20
N GLY A 222 -19.53 6.76 -18.62
CA GLY A 222 -19.23 8.18 -18.46
C GLY A 222 -19.94 8.87 -17.28
N HIS A 223 -20.57 8.11 -16.38
CA HIS A 223 -21.21 8.60 -15.15
C HIS A 223 -21.29 7.48 -14.12
N VAL A 224 -21.37 7.82 -12.83
CA VAL A 224 -21.50 6.84 -11.74
C VAL A 224 -22.80 6.05 -11.87
N THR A 225 -22.71 4.73 -11.75
CA THR A 225 -23.83 3.79 -11.91
C THR A 225 -23.93 2.81 -10.74
N SER A 226 -25.16 2.36 -10.46
CA SER A 226 -25.44 1.35 -9.43
C SER A 226 -26.34 0.25 -10.00
N GLN A 227 -25.79 -0.55 -10.92
CA GLN A 227 -26.53 -1.64 -11.57
C GLN A 227 -26.50 -2.92 -10.74
N ALA A 228 -25.38 -3.23 -10.11
CA ALA A 228 -25.30 -4.27 -9.09
C ALA A 228 -25.66 -3.66 -7.72
N ILE A 229 -26.39 -4.42 -6.91
CA ILE A 229 -26.77 -4.00 -5.55
C ILE A 229 -25.49 -3.95 -4.70
N ALA A 230 -24.98 -2.74 -4.47
CA ALA A 230 -23.85 -2.48 -3.59
C ALA A 230 -24.33 -1.69 -2.37
N GLY A 231 -23.99 -2.16 -1.18
CA GLY A 231 -24.37 -1.52 0.08
C GLY A 231 -23.81 -2.27 1.30
N CYS A 232 -23.78 -1.61 2.46
CA CYS A 232 -23.31 -2.19 3.71
C CYS A 232 -24.52 -2.58 4.57
N SER A 233 -24.83 -3.87 4.66
CA SER A 233 -25.73 -4.40 5.68
C SER A 233 -24.88 -5.10 6.74
N GLN A 234 -25.08 -4.76 8.02
CA GLN A 234 -24.32 -5.32 9.14
C GLN A 234 -24.70 -6.77 9.48
N LEU A 235 -25.78 -7.31 8.90
CA LEU A 235 -26.40 -8.57 9.35
C LEU A 235 -26.56 -9.66 8.26
N ALA A 236 -26.42 -9.34 6.97
CA ALA A 236 -26.48 -10.32 5.88
C ALA A 236 -25.91 -9.77 4.57
N GLY A 237 -25.25 -10.62 3.76
CA GLY A 237 -24.84 -10.27 2.40
C GLY A 237 -26.02 -9.83 1.52
N LEU A 238 -25.88 -8.69 0.82
CA LEU A 238 -26.90 -8.17 -0.10
C LEU A 238 -26.98 -8.97 -1.40
N THR A 239 -25.82 -9.40 -1.91
CA THR A 239 -25.73 -10.22 -3.12
C THR A 239 -26.01 -11.66 -2.77
N LYS A 240 -27.24 -12.12 -3.02
CA LYS A 240 -27.65 -13.52 -2.81
C LYS A 240 -27.73 -14.33 -4.10
N GLN A 241 -27.41 -13.71 -5.24
CA GLN A 241 -27.50 -14.31 -6.57
C GLN A 241 -26.15 -14.27 -7.27
N PHE A 242 -25.84 -15.32 -8.03
CA PHE A 242 -24.79 -15.28 -9.03
C PHE A 242 -25.22 -14.37 -10.17
N ARG A 243 -24.38 -13.40 -10.53
CA ARG A 243 -24.70 -12.42 -11.57
C ARG A 243 -23.54 -12.29 -12.55
N THR A 244 -23.86 -12.39 -13.83
CA THR A 244 -22.90 -12.18 -14.92
C THR A 244 -23.18 -10.82 -15.55
N TYR A 245 -22.23 -9.91 -15.45
CA TYR A 245 -22.40 -8.55 -15.95
C TYR A 245 -21.53 -8.30 -17.17
N SER A 246 -22.20 -8.08 -18.30
CA SER A 246 -21.58 -7.62 -19.54
C SER A 246 -21.51 -6.09 -19.55
N ILE A 247 -20.31 -5.54 -19.75
CA ILE A 247 -20.06 -4.10 -19.78
C ILE A 247 -20.14 -3.60 -21.22
N LYS A 248 -20.68 -2.41 -21.45
CA LYS A 248 -20.80 -1.79 -22.78
C LYS A 248 -19.95 -0.53 -22.89
N ALA A 249 -19.41 -0.27 -24.07
CA ALA A 249 -18.68 0.96 -24.39
C ALA A 249 -19.65 2.15 -24.57
N GLY A 250 -20.12 2.73 -23.48
CA GLY A 250 -21.16 3.77 -23.48
C GLY A 250 -22.59 3.20 -23.42
N ARG A 251 -23.60 4.07 -23.52
CA ARG A 251 -25.01 3.72 -23.31
C ARG A 251 -25.54 2.68 -24.31
N GLU A 252 -25.19 2.82 -25.57
CA GLU A 252 -25.63 1.95 -26.68
C GLU A 252 -24.45 1.32 -27.43
N GLY A 253 -23.26 1.31 -26.82
CA GLY A 253 -22.08 0.76 -27.44
C GLY A 253 -22.06 -0.76 -27.50
N LYS A 254 -21.04 -1.27 -28.20
CA LYS A 254 -20.76 -2.71 -28.28
C LYS A 254 -20.39 -3.26 -26.88
N PRO A 255 -20.72 -4.53 -26.60
CA PRO A 255 -20.20 -5.23 -25.44
C PRO A 255 -18.67 -5.22 -25.45
N LEU A 256 -18.06 -4.96 -24.30
CA LEU A 256 -16.63 -5.10 -24.09
C LEU A 256 -16.26 -6.59 -24.05
N PRO A 257 -15.01 -6.95 -24.36
CA PRO A 257 -14.55 -8.34 -24.37
C PRO A 257 -14.34 -8.93 -22.96
N ILE A 258 -15.07 -8.42 -21.95
CA ILE A 258 -15.01 -8.87 -20.56
C ILE A 258 -16.42 -8.95 -19.94
N ILE A 259 -16.64 -10.00 -19.16
CA ILE A 259 -17.80 -10.24 -18.30
C ILE A 259 -17.27 -10.36 -16.88
N LEU A 260 -17.81 -9.56 -15.97
CA LEU A 260 -17.54 -9.69 -14.54
C LEU A 260 -18.63 -10.54 -13.90
N CYS A 261 -18.23 -11.65 -13.29
CA CYS A 261 -19.11 -12.58 -12.59
C CYS A 261 -19.06 -12.27 -11.09
N ASP A 262 -20.13 -11.69 -10.58
CA ASP A 262 -20.30 -11.33 -9.17
C ASP A 262 -20.94 -12.47 -8.38
N THR A 263 -20.45 -12.69 -7.17
CA THR A 263 -20.85 -13.81 -6.30
C THR A 263 -21.37 -13.31 -4.96
N MET A 264 -22.09 -14.20 -4.27
CA MET A 264 -22.39 -13.98 -2.86
C MET A 264 -21.09 -13.93 -2.04
N GLY A 265 -21.07 -13.13 -0.98
CA GLY A 265 -19.88 -13.01 -0.15
C GLY A 265 -19.56 -14.29 0.60
N LEU A 266 -18.28 -14.50 0.85
CA LEU A 266 -17.82 -15.51 1.81
C LEU A 266 -18.15 -15.04 3.22
N GLU A 267 -18.67 -15.97 4.02
CA GLU A 267 -19.01 -15.77 5.44
C GLU A 267 -18.30 -16.83 6.29
N GLU A 268 -18.13 -16.57 7.59
CA GLU A 268 -17.36 -17.43 8.49
C GLU A 268 -18.15 -18.69 8.88
N SER A 269 -19.42 -18.51 9.26
CA SER A 269 -20.29 -19.60 9.73
C SER A 269 -20.46 -20.70 8.69
N THR A 270 -20.37 -21.95 9.15
CA THR A 270 -20.70 -23.14 8.35
C THR A 270 -22.17 -23.12 7.94
N GLY A 271 -22.45 -23.33 6.64
CA GLY A 271 -23.80 -23.21 6.06
C GLY A 271 -24.27 -21.77 5.80
N ALA A 272 -23.36 -20.79 5.82
CA ALA A 272 -23.62 -19.41 5.42
C ALA A 272 -22.57 -18.93 4.40
N GLY A 273 -22.98 -18.00 3.53
CA GLY A 273 -22.15 -17.53 2.44
C GLY A 273 -22.00 -18.55 1.31
N LEU A 274 -21.06 -18.28 0.40
CA LEU A 274 -20.84 -19.07 -0.80
C LEU A 274 -20.12 -20.40 -0.46
N ASP A 275 -20.69 -21.51 -0.88
CA ASP A 275 -20.13 -22.85 -0.67
C ASP A 275 -19.00 -23.16 -1.68
N THR A 276 -18.01 -23.95 -1.29
CA THR A 276 -16.88 -24.34 -2.14
C THR A 276 -17.29 -25.21 -3.33
N ASP A 277 -18.33 -26.05 -3.20
CA ASP A 277 -18.84 -26.89 -4.28
C ASP A 277 -19.59 -26.06 -5.33
N ASP A 278 -20.30 -25.02 -4.89
CA ASP A 278 -20.88 -24.03 -5.79
C ASP A 278 -19.80 -23.31 -6.59
N ILE A 279 -18.67 -22.96 -5.96
CA ILE A 279 -17.54 -22.33 -6.67
C ILE A 279 -17.01 -23.24 -7.78
N ASN A 280 -16.81 -24.53 -7.51
CA ASN A 280 -16.36 -25.49 -8.53
C ASN A 280 -17.35 -25.55 -9.72
N SER A 281 -18.66 -25.52 -9.44
CA SER A 281 -19.70 -25.48 -10.46
C SER A 281 -19.67 -24.17 -11.27
N ILE A 282 -19.41 -23.04 -10.61
CA ILE A 282 -19.28 -21.73 -11.29
C ILE A 282 -18.04 -21.73 -12.19
N LEU A 283 -16.89 -22.21 -11.69
CA LEU A 283 -15.63 -22.23 -12.44
C LEU A 283 -15.76 -22.98 -13.77
N LYS A 284 -16.51 -24.08 -13.76
CA LYS A 284 -16.80 -24.92 -14.93
C LYS A 284 -17.94 -24.41 -15.82
N GLY A 285 -18.60 -23.30 -15.47
CA GLY A 285 -19.68 -22.72 -16.26
C GLY A 285 -21.04 -23.41 -16.11
N HIS A 286 -21.24 -24.23 -15.08
CA HIS A 286 -22.50 -24.93 -14.85
C HIS A 286 -23.61 -24.06 -14.25
N VAL A 287 -23.26 -22.88 -13.73
CA VAL A 287 -24.17 -21.99 -13.02
C VAL A 287 -24.68 -20.88 -13.94
N PRO A 288 -26.00 -20.77 -14.20
CA PRO A 288 -26.56 -19.75 -15.08
C PRO A 288 -26.66 -18.37 -14.39
N ASP A 289 -26.78 -17.31 -15.20
CA ASP A 289 -27.04 -15.95 -14.69
C ASP A 289 -28.30 -15.93 -13.81
N ARG A 290 -28.24 -15.17 -12.71
CA ARG A 290 -29.31 -15.00 -11.71
C ARG A 290 -29.63 -16.25 -10.90
N TYR A 291 -28.72 -17.23 -10.89
CA TYR A 291 -28.84 -18.36 -9.96
C TYR A 291 -28.89 -17.84 -8.51
N GLN A 292 -29.91 -18.28 -7.78
CA GLN A 292 -30.11 -17.93 -6.38
C GLN A 292 -29.37 -18.95 -5.53
N PHE A 293 -28.35 -18.51 -4.78
CA PHE A 293 -27.60 -19.41 -3.91
C PHE A 293 -28.49 -19.92 -2.78
N ASN A 294 -28.33 -21.20 -2.48
CA ASN A 294 -28.95 -21.85 -1.33
C ASN A 294 -27.87 -22.13 -0.28
N PRO A 295 -27.81 -21.36 0.83
CA PRO A 295 -26.79 -21.57 1.87
C PRO A 295 -26.85 -22.95 2.53
N SER A 296 -27.99 -23.64 2.43
CA SER A 296 -28.22 -24.94 3.07
C SER A 296 -27.86 -26.15 2.19
N ALA A 297 -27.68 -25.97 0.88
CA ALA A 297 -27.30 -27.06 -0.02
C ALA A 297 -26.67 -26.53 -1.32
N PRO A 298 -25.54 -27.10 -1.77
CA PRO A 298 -24.90 -26.71 -3.03
C PRO A 298 -25.74 -27.11 -4.24
N LEU A 299 -25.42 -26.52 -5.40
CA LEU A 299 -26.08 -26.83 -6.66
C LEU A 299 -25.73 -28.26 -7.11
N HIS A 300 -26.76 -29.09 -7.25
CA HIS A 300 -26.64 -30.44 -7.82
C HIS A 300 -26.87 -30.44 -9.34
N SER A 301 -26.23 -31.40 -10.03
CA SER A 301 -26.33 -31.60 -11.48
C SER A 301 -27.75 -31.89 -11.99
N GLU A 302 -28.64 -32.32 -11.10
CA GLU A 302 -30.04 -32.64 -11.39
C GLU A 302 -30.99 -31.43 -11.20
N ALA A 303 -30.46 -30.28 -10.77
CA ALA A 303 -31.27 -29.09 -10.58
C ALA A 303 -31.81 -28.55 -11.93
N HIS A 304 -33.07 -28.09 -11.93
CA HIS A 304 -33.77 -27.65 -13.14
C HIS A 304 -33.08 -26.56 -13.98
N ASN A 305 -32.15 -25.81 -13.40
CA ASN A 305 -31.40 -24.74 -14.08
C ASN A 305 -29.90 -25.04 -14.21
N TYR A 306 -29.46 -26.27 -13.94
CA TYR A 306 -28.06 -26.65 -14.10
C TYR A 306 -27.67 -26.74 -15.57
N GLN A 307 -26.59 -26.05 -15.96
CA GLN A 307 -26.06 -26.15 -17.31
C GLN A 307 -25.27 -27.46 -17.46
N THR A 308 -25.85 -28.45 -18.12
CA THR A 308 -25.32 -29.82 -18.17
C THR A 308 -24.09 -29.98 -19.05
N SER A 309 -23.93 -29.11 -20.07
CA SER A 309 -22.81 -29.14 -21.00
C SER A 309 -22.32 -27.72 -21.30
N PRO A 310 -21.57 -27.09 -20.38
CA PRO A 310 -21.00 -25.77 -20.60
C PRO A 310 -20.00 -25.80 -21.76
N GLU A 311 -19.98 -24.71 -22.54
CA GLU A 311 -18.94 -24.48 -23.54
C GLU A 311 -17.79 -23.67 -22.92
N LEU A 312 -16.65 -23.59 -23.61
CA LEU A 312 -15.50 -22.80 -23.17
C LEU A 312 -15.88 -21.33 -22.90
N LYS A 313 -16.85 -20.76 -23.64
CA LYS A 313 -17.34 -19.38 -23.42
C LYS A 313 -18.08 -19.19 -22.08
N ASP A 314 -18.51 -20.29 -21.45
CA ASP A 314 -19.27 -20.30 -20.20
C ASP A 314 -18.38 -20.53 -18.98
N GLU A 315 -17.16 -21.07 -19.18
CA GLU A 315 -16.15 -21.27 -18.15
C GLU A 315 -15.54 -19.96 -17.64
N ILE A 316 -14.97 -20.00 -16.43
CA ILE A 316 -14.23 -18.88 -15.86
C ILE A 316 -12.78 -18.91 -16.35
N HIS A 317 -12.33 -17.79 -16.92
CA HIS A 317 -10.99 -17.66 -17.49
C HIS A 317 -9.98 -17.00 -16.54
N CYS A 318 -10.46 -16.32 -15.49
CA CYS A 318 -9.64 -15.72 -14.45
C CYS A 318 -10.43 -15.57 -13.15
N VAL A 319 -9.79 -15.84 -12.01
CA VAL A 319 -10.37 -15.60 -10.68
C VAL A 319 -9.71 -14.40 -10.04
N THR A 320 -10.53 -13.52 -9.46
CA THR A 320 -10.08 -12.32 -8.75
C THR A 320 -10.60 -12.33 -7.32
N TYR A 321 -9.67 -12.39 -6.36
CA TYR A 321 -9.96 -12.25 -4.94
C TYR A 321 -10.10 -10.77 -4.58
N VAL A 322 -11.28 -10.38 -4.10
CA VAL A 322 -11.58 -9.01 -3.69
C VAL A 322 -11.44 -8.91 -2.18
N ILE A 323 -10.41 -8.19 -1.74
CA ILE A 323 -10.03 -8.05 -0.33
C ILE A 323 -10.13 -6.59 0.08
N ASP A 324 -10.82 -6.34 1.19
CA ASP A 324 -10.96 -5.02 1.80
C ASP A 324 -9.66 -4.66 2.55
N ALA A 325 -8.96 -3.61 2.10
CA ALA A 325 -7.73 -3.15 2.76
C ALA A 325 -7.98 -2.74 4.22
N PHE A 326 -9.12 -2.14 4.54
CA PHE A 326 -9.41 -1.68 5.89
C PHE A 326 -9.64 -2.85 6.86
N LYS A 327 -10.15 -3.98 6.36
CA LYS A 327 -10.47 -5.17 7.19
C LYS A 327 -9.41 -6.26 7.15
N MET A 328 -8.27 -6.03 6.50
CA MET A 328 -7.26 -7.06 6.32
C MET A 328 -6.66 -7.55 7.64
N SER A 329 -6.34 -6.62 8.54
CA SER A 329 -5.76 -6.93 9.86
C SER A 329 -6.69 -7.72 10.78
N ILE A 330 -8.00 -7.72 10.50
CA ILE A 330 -9.03 -8.44 11.26
C ILE A 330 -9.59 -9.63 10.50
N MET A 331 -8.96 -10.05 9.40
CA MET A 331 -9.32 -11.27 8.70
C MET A 331 -9.11 -12.48 9.62
N THR A 332 -10.18 -13.23 9.85
CA THR A 332 -10.16 -14.42 10.71
C THR A 332 -9.47 -15.59 10.01
N GLN A 333 -8.87 -16.47 10.81
CA GLN A 333 -8.19 -17.67 10.30
C GLN A 333 -9.13 -18.55 9.48
N THR A 334 -10.39 -18.71 9.89
CA THR A 334 -11.40 -19.49 9.15
C THR A 334 -11.68 -18.95 7.75
N LEU A 335 -11.72 -17.62 7.60
CA LEU A 335 -11.92 -16.99 6.29
C LEU A 335 -10.68 -17.12 5.40
N GLU A 336 -9.50 -17.03 6.00
CA GLU A 336 -8.21 -17.24 5.33
C GLU A 336 -8.08 -18.69 4.81
N GLU A 337 -8.44 -19.67 5.63
CA GLU A 337 -8.49 -21.10 5.24
C GLU A 337 -9.44 -21.31 4.06
N LYS A 338 -10.68 -20.78 4.11
CA LYS A 338 -11.63 -20.85 2.99
C LYS A 338 -11.07 -20.25 1.70
N LEU A 339 -10.44 -19.08 1.78
CA LEU A 339 -9.82 -18.45 0.61
C LEU A 339 -8.68 -19.30 0.04
N ASN A 340 -7.88 -19.92 0.91
CA ASN A 340 -6.79 -20.81 0.51
C ASN A 340 -7.29 -22.12 -0.12
N ASP A 341 -8.40 -22.68 0.35
CA ASP A 341 -9.05 -23.86 -0.24
C ASP A 341 -9.56 -23.57 -1.66
N ILE A 342 -10.20 -22.41 -1.83
CA ILE A 342 -10.66 -21.92 -3.14
C ILE A 342 -9.45 -21.74 -4.07
N ARG A 343 -8.41 -21.05 -3.60
CA ARG A 343 -7.16 -20.83 -4.34
C ARG A 343 -6.52 -22.15 -4.77
N THR A 344 -6.44 -23.13 -3.89
CA THR A 344 -5.89 -24.45 -4.21
C THR A 344 -6.71 -25.13 -5.31
N THR A 345 -8.03 -25.05 -5.23
CA THR A 345 -8.93 -25.60 -6.27
C THR A 345 -8.73 -24.91 -7.63
N VAL A 346 -8.63 -23.58 -7.63
CA VAL A 346 -8.44 -22.77 -8.83
C VAL A 346 -7.06 -23.02 -9.47
N ASP A 347 -6.03 -23.18 -8.65
CA ASP A 347 -4.65 -23.51 -9.08
C ASP A 347 -4.59 -24.89 -9.75
N LEU A 348 -5.26 -25.90 -9.18
CA LEU A 348 -5.37 -27.25 -9.78
C LEU A 348 -6.07 -27.24 -11.14
N MET A 349 -6.97 -26.27 -11.38
CA MET A 349 -7.63 -26.09 -12.68
C MET A 349 -6.78 -25.31 -13.68
N GLY A 350 -5.63 -24.76 -13.26
CA GLY A 350 -4.78 -23.91 -14.11
C GLY A 350 -5.43 -22.56 -14.44
N ILE A 351 -6.37 -22.09 -13.62
CA ILE A 351 -7.03 -20.80 -13.85
C ILE A 351 -6.19 -19.69 -13.20
N PRO A 352 -5.78 -18.65 -13.96
CA PRO A 352 -5.00 -17.52 -13.44
C PRO A 352 -5.73 -16.73 -12.35
N GLN A 353 -4.96 -16.31 -11.34
CA GLN A 353 -5.48 -15.70 -10.11
C GLN A 353 -4.91 -14.29 -9.88
N LEU A 354 -5.79 -13.35 -9.53
CA LEU A 354 -5.48 -11.96 -9.19
C LEU A 354 -6.07 -11.60 -7.81
N VAL A 355 -5.53 -10.58 -7.16
CA VAL A 355 -6.12 -9.96 -5.97
C VAL A 355 -6.44 -8.50 -6.26
N LEU A 356 -7.67 -8.08 -6.01
CA LEU A 356 -8.05 -6.68 -5.91
C LEU A 356 -8.05 -6.26 -4.44
N LEU A 357 -7.15 -5.34 -4.10
CA LEU A 357 -7.12 -4.72 -2.79
C LEU A 357 -7.97 -3.44 -2.85
N THR A 358 -9.20 -3.50 -2.37
CA THR A 358 -10.19 -2.41 -2.43
C THR A 358 -10.13 -1.51 -1.20
N LYS A 359 -10.82 -0.36 -1.24
CA LYS A 359 -10.95 0.59 -0.13
C LYS A 359 -9.61 1.08 0.43
N VAL A 360 -8.63 1.25 -0.45
CA VAL A 360 -7.29 1.74 -0.10
C VAL A 360 -7.30 3.18 0.40
N ASP A 361 -8.31 3.94 0.02
CA ASP A 361 -8.62 5.28 0.50
C ASP A 361 -9.22 5.29 1.91
N GLU A 362 -10.10 4.34 2.23
CA GLU A 362 -10.60 4.19 3.61
C GLU A 362 -9.48 3.72 4.55
N ALA A 363 -8.61 2.84 4.07
CA ALA A 363 -7.50 2.28 4.84
C ALA A 363 -6.33 3.27 5.03
N CYS A 364 -6.11 4.19 4.09
CA CYS A 364 -4.96 5.09 4.11
C CYS A 364 -5.37 6.56 3.89
N PRO A 365 -5.25 7.44 4.91
CA PRO A 365 -5.57 8.86 4.78
C PRO A 365 -4.82 9.56 3.65
N LEU A 366 -3.57 9.16 3.41
CA LEU A 366 -2.72 9.68 2.34
C LEU A 366 -3.28 9.39 0.94
N VAL A 367 -3.94 8.23 0.77
CA VAL A 367 -4.62 7.85 -0.48
C VAL A 367 -6.01 8.47 -0.57
N LYS A 368 -6.70 8.63 0.58
CA LYS A 368 -7.98 9.37 0.65
C LYS A 368 -7.84 10.79 0.14
N GLU A 369 -6.79 11.49 0.59
CA GLU A 369 -6.51 12.86 0.17
C GLU A 369 -6.07 12.91 -1.29
N ASN A 370 -5.24 11.95 -1.74
CA ASN A 370 -4.74 11.90 -3.10
C ASN A 370 -4.48 10.45 -3.57
N VAL A 371 -5.37 9.97 -4.43
CA VAL A 371 -5.33 8.61 -5.01
C VAL A 371 -4.01 8.30 -5.71
N ARG A 372 -3.34 9.32 -6.28
CA ARG A 372 -2.04 9.16 -6.96
C ARG A 372 -0.94 8.65 -6.02
N LYS A 373 -1.13 8.81 -4.71
CA LYS A 373 -0.18 8.34 -3.70
C LYS A 373 -0.34 6.87 -3.33
N VAL A 374 -1.27 6.13 -3.96
CA VAL A 374 -1.48 4.70 -3.72
C VAL A 374 -0.19 3.87 -3.83
N TYR A 375 0.69 4.20 -4.78
CA TYR A 375 1.98 3.53 -4.97
C TYR A 375 3.16 4.23 -4.30
N LYS A 376 2.89 5.24 -3.46
CA LYS A 376 3.87 5.89 -2.57
C LYS A 376 3.60 5.65 -1.09
N SER A 377 2.37 5.29 -0.73
CA SER A 377 1.99 4.99 0.66
C SER A 377 2.70 3.76 1.23
N ILE A 378 3.57 3.95 2.21
CA ILE A 378 4.25 2.82 2.86
C ILE A 378 3.24 1.79 3.37
N TYR A 379 2.16 2.28 3.99
CA TYR A 379 1.08 1.44 4.50
C TYR A 379 0.44 0.57 3.42
N ILE A 380 0.06 1.13 2.26
CA ILE A 380 -0.53 0.32 1.17
C ILE A 380 0.47 -0.72 0.64
N LYS A 381 1.77 -0.39 0.59
CA LYS A 381 2.79 -1.37 0.18
C LYS A 381 2.83 -2.55 1.13
N GLU A 382 2.77 -2.31 2.43
CA GLU A 382 2.76 -3.36 3.45
C GLU A 382 1.51 -4.22 3.36
N MET A 383 0.34 -3.60 3.15
CA MET A 383 -0.92 -4.33 2.94
C MET A 383 -0.87 -5.22 1.69
N VAL A 384 -0.22 -4.74 0.62
CA VAL A 384 0.03 -5.54 -0.60
C VAL A 384 0.96 -6.72 -0.32
N GLN A 385 1.97 -6.55 0.55
CA GLN A 385 2.87 -7.62 0.95
C GLN A 385 2.15 -8.64 1.83
N GLU A 386 1.38 -8.18 2.81
CA GLU A 386 0.64 -9.01 3.73
C GLU A 386 -0.36 -9.90 3.00
N VAL A 387 -1.20 -9.34 2.11
CA VAL A 387 -2.18 -10.14 1.35
C VAL A 387 -1.52 -11.11 0.37
N SER A 388 -0.35 -10.74 -0.17
CA SER A 388 0.46 -11.60 -1.04
C SER A 388 0.98 -12.82 -0.28
N GLU A 389 1.45 -12.64 0.95
CA GLU A 389 1.91 -13.72 1.83
C GLU A 389 0.74 -14.61 2.27
N ARG A 390 -0.37 -14.02 2.75
CA ARG A 390 -1.54 -14.77 3.24
C ARG A 390 -2.20 -15.61 2.16
N LEU A 391 -2.36 -15.05 0.95
CA LEU A 391 -2.93 -15.79 -0.18
C LEU A 391 -1.87 -16.56 -0.97
N ASN A 392 -0.58 -16.52 -0.60
CA ASN A 392 0.56 -17.14 -1.29
C ASN A 392 0.65 -16.80 -2.79
N LEU A 393 0.23 -15.59 -3.19
CA LEU A 393 0.25 -15.12 -4.58
C LEU A 393 1.40 -14.13 -4.79
N PRO A 394 2.06 -14.07 -5.96
CA PRO A 394 3.10 -13.08 -6.22
C PRO A 394 2.60 -11.65 -6.05
N LEU A 395 3.46 -10.75 -5.57
CA LEU A 395 3.12 -9.33 -5.40
C LEU A 395 2.54 -8.72 -6.69
N SER A 396 3.04 -9.12 -7.86
CA SER A 396 2.56 -8.67 -9.17
C SER A 396 1.08 -8.94 -9.43
N CYS A 397 0.48 -9.91 -8.73
CA CYS A 397 -0.93 -10.27 -8.84
C CYS A 397 -1.84 -9.43 -7.95
N VAL A 398 -1.30 -8.63 -7.03
CA VAL A 398 -2.09 -7.80 -6.12
C VAL A 398 -2.23 -6.39 -6.67
N VAL A 399 -3.45 -5.96 -6.98
CA VAL A 399 -3.76 -4.66 -7.58
C VAL A 399 -4.61 -3.82 -6.64
N PRO A 400 -4.03 -2.76 -6.04
CA PRO A 400 -4.76 -1.76 -5.28
C PRO A 400 -5.74 -0.96 -6.16
N VAL A 401 -6.99 -0.85 -5.72
CA VAL A 401 -8.03 -0.08 -6.43
C VAL A 401 -8.88 0.73 -5.45
N LYS A 402 -9.34 1.90 -5.93
CA LYS A 402 -10.39 2.68 -5.30
C LYS A 402 -11.65 2.59 -6.16
N ASN A 403 -12.72 2.07 -5.57
CA ASN A 403 -14.02 1.98 -6.23
C ASN A 403 -14.78 3.31 -6.04
N TYR A 404 -15.73 3.57 -6.93
CA TYR A 404 -16.74 4.60 -6.72
C TYR A 404 -17.76 4.09 -5.69
N SER A 405 -17.90 4.82 -4.59
CA SER A 405 -18.77 4.45 -3.47
C SER A 405 -19.54 5.66 -2.93
N GLU A 406 -18.89 6.81 -2.81
CA GLU A 406 -19.47 8.06 -2.30
C GLU A 406 -19.58 9.16 -3.36
N GLU A 407 -18.85 9.01 -4.48
CA GLU A 407 -18.79 10.02 -5.53
C GLU A 407 -20.00 9.97 -6.46
N LEU A 408 -20.40 11.15 -6.94
CA LEU A 408 -21.41 11.31 -7.98
C LEU A 408 -20.79 11.46 -9.38
N GLU A 409 -19.53 11.90 -9.43
CA GLU A 409 -18.80 12.20 -10.67
C GLU A 409 -17.55 11.33 -10.78
N LEU A 410 -17.15 11.07 -12.03
CA LEU A 410 -15.94 10.30 -12.31
C LEU A 410 -14.67 11.10 -11.99
N ASN A 411 -13.69 10.40 -11.43
CA ASN A 411 -12.37 10.91 -11.16
C ASN A 411 -11.34 10.19 -12.08
N PRO A 412 -10.61 10.92 -12.94
CA PRO A 412 -9.66 10.31 -13.88
C PRO A 412 -8.57 9.45 -13.23
N ASP A 413 -8.13 9.78 -12.01
CA ASP A 413 -7.11 9.00 -11.31
C ASP A 413 -7.70 7.67 -10.80
N CYS A 414 -8.94 7.68 -10.30
CA CYS A 414 -9.66 6.45 -9.94
C CYS A 414 -9.88 5.56 -11.18
N ASP A 415 -10.27 6.17 -12.31
CA ASP A 415 -10.45 5.47 -13.58
C ASP A 415 -9.17 4.74 -14.01
N ILE A 416 -8.00 5.39 -13.90
CA ILE A 416 -6.72 4.77 -14.27
C ILE A 416 -6.45 3.51 -13.45
N LEU A 417 -6.74 3.51 -12.14
CA LEU A 417 -6.58 2.32 -11.30
C LEU A 417 -7.54 1.20 -11.70
N LEU A 418 -8.82 1.53 -11.89
CA LEU A 418 -9.85 0.56 -12.29
C LEU A 418 -9.56 -0.05 -13.66
N LEU A 419 -9.21 0.77 -14.65
CA LEU A 419 -8.88 0.32 -16.00
C LEU A 419 -7.58 -0.48 -16.02
N SER A 420 -6.58 -0.11 -15.21
CA SER A 420 -5.35 -0.88 -15.07
C SER A 420 -5.63 -2.27 -14.48
N ALA A 421 -6.53 -2.36 -13.49
CA ALA A 421 -6.95 -3.64 -12.92
C ALA A 421 -7.64 -4.53 -13.96
N VAL A 422 -8.59 -4.00 -14.73
CA VAL A 422 -9.26 -4.73 -15.83
C VAL A 422 -8.25 -5.17 -16.89
N THR A 423 -7.30 -4.31 -17.23
CA THR A 423 -6.24 -4.66 -18.19
C THR A 423 -5.39 -5.83 -17.69
N GLN A 424 -5.07 -5.89 -16.39
CA GLN A 424 -4.36 -7.02 -15.82
C GLN A 424 -5.20 -8.31 -15.80
N MET A 425 -6.51 -8.22 -15.54
CA MET A 425 -7.39 -9.38 -15.63
C MET A 425 -7.41 -9.99 -17.04
N LEU A 426 -7.48 -9.14 -18.08
CA LEU A 426 -7.44 -9.59 -19.48
C LEU A 426 -6.10 -10.26 -19.83
N ARG A 427 -4.97 -9.65 -19.41
CA ARG A 427 -3.64 -10.24 -19.61
C ARG A 427 -3.47 -11.58 -18.89
N PHE A 428 -4.07 -11.73 -17.71
CA PHE A 428 -4.03 -13.00 -16.99
C PHE A 428 -4.89 -14.04 -17.69
N ALA A 429 -6.05 -13.66 -18.22
CA ALA A 429 -6.87 -14.57 -19.02
C ALA A 429 -6.16 -15.03 -20.30
N ASP A 430 -5.28 -14.22 -20.91
CA ASP A 430 -4.45 -14.67 -22.03
C ASP A 430 -3.58 -15.88 -21.65
N ASN A 431 -3.01 -15.91 -20.44
CA ASN A 431 -2.23 -17.06 -19.97
C ASN A 431 -3.07 -18.35 -19.92
N TYR A 432 -4.35 -18.25 -19.52
CA TYR A 432 -5.26 -19.39 -19.53
C TYR A 432 -5.48 -19.91 -20.96
N PHE A 433 -5.68 -19.01 -21.91
CA PHE A 433 -5.88 -19.37 -23.31
C PHE A 433 -4.61 -19.93 -23.96
N ASP A 434 -3.43 -19.43 -23.61
CA ASP A 434 -2.15 -19.96 -24.08
C ASP A 434 -1.95 -21.41 -23.62
N GLU A 435 -2.20 -21.71 -22.34
CA GLU A 435 -2.12 -23.07 -21.82
C GLU A 435 -3.14 -24.01 -22.49
N LEU A 436 -4.35 -23.52 -22.76
CA LEU A 436 -5.38 -24.29 -23.44
C LEU A 436 -4.99 -24.58 -24.90
N SER A 437 -4.45 -23.58 -25.59
CA SER A 437 -3.92 -23.71 -26.96
C SER A 437 -2.82 -24.76 -27.03
N ASP A 438 -1.87 -24.75 -26.10
CA ASP A 438 -0.79 -25.74 -26.01
C ASP A 438 -1.32 -27.16 -25.76
N LYS A 439 -2.33 -27.31 -24.89
CA LYS A 439 -2.99 -28.59 -24.64
C LYS A 439 -3.67 -29.12 -25.91
N LEU A 440 -4.41 -28.27 -26.63
CA LEU A 440 -5.07 -28.62 -27.88
C LEU A 440 -4.07 -28.99 -28.99
N GLY A 441 -2.96 -28.25 -29.11
CA GLY A 441 -1.87 -28.55 -30.04
C GLY A 441 -1.23 -29.92 -29.79
N LYS A 442 -1.00 -30.28 -28.52
CA LYS A 442 -0.48 -31.61 -28.13
C LYS A 442 -1.46 -32.75 -28.43
N ILE A 443 -2.76 -32.54 -28.25
CA ILE A 443 -3.80 -33.53 -28.58
C ILE A 443 -3.89 -33.76 -30.10
N SER A 444 -3.78 -32.69 -30.89
CA SER A 444 -3.77 -32.78 -32.35
C SER A 444 -2.54 -33.54 -32.87
N MET A 445 -1.35 -33.30 -32.29
CA MET A 445 -0.15 -34.09 -32.59
C MET A 445 -0.29 -35.56 -32.20
N LYS A 446 -0.81 -35.89 -31.00
CA LYS A 446 -1.02 -37.30 -30.61
C LYS A 446 -1.95 -38.05 -31.56
N LYS A 447 -3.04 -37.43 -32.03
CA LYS A 447 -3.93 -38.04 -33.04
C LYS A 447 -3.22 -38.27 -34.38
N TYR A 448 -2.29 -37.39 -34.77
CA TYR A 448 -1.49 -37.56 -35.99
C TYR A 448 -0.53 -38.75 -35.90
N TRP A 449 0.09 -38.98 -34.74
CA TRP A 449 1.03 -40.09 -34.53
C TRP A 449 0.38 -41.44 -34.22
N CYS A 450 -0.88 -41.47 -33.77
CA CYS A 450 -1.65 -42.72 -33.62
C CYS A 450 -2.32 -43.19 -34.93
N ASN A 451 -2.31 -42.35 -35.97
CA ASN A 451 -2.89 -42.65 -37.29
C ASN A 451 -1.81 -42.89 -38.38
N ILE A 452 -0.54 -43.00 -37.98
CA ILE A 452 0.60 -43.47 -38.79
C ILE A 452 1.01 -44.82 -38.19
#